data_AF-A0A183V175-F1
#
_entry.id   AF-A0A183V175-F1
#
_cell.length_a   1.000
_cell.length_b   1.000
_cell.length_c   1.000
_cell.angle_alpha   90.00
_cell.angle_beta   90.00
_cell.angle_gamma   90.00
#
_symmetry.space_group_name_H-M   'P 1'
#
loop_
_entity.id
_entity.type
_entity.pdbx_description
1 polymer ?
#
loop_
_entity_poly.entity_id
_entity_poly.type
_entity_poly.pdbx_seq_one_letter_code
_entity_poly.pdbx_strand_id
1 'polypeptide(L)'
;MITFDHKSNNATFAYLFYCSSLHIAGSDLALHRASPNGGEYTAEWNTTGIEPTRQATRQQLQVTLQGPGGTLRRVLQSKFYNRDESHAEWGQRLETLIWKCNVDNTGNIAVVDEITK
;
A
#
# COMPACT_ATOMS: atom_id res chain seq x y z
N MET A 1 -4.20 -9.54 -9.37
CA MET A 1 -5.28 -9.39 -8.36
C MET A 1 -4.63 -9.56 -7.02
N ILE A 2 -4.74 -8.57 -6.14
CA ILE A 2 -4.11 -8.59 -4.83
C ILE A 2 -5.12 -9.14 -3.80
N THR A 3 -4.70 -10.17 -3.06
CA THR A 3 -5.45 -10.79 -1.99
C THR A 3 -4.88 -10.38 -0.64
N PHE A 4 -5.73 -10.05 0.34
CA PHE A 4 -5.31 -9.80 1.71
C PHE A 4 -6.01 -10.78 2.67
N ASP A 5 -5.24 -11.44 3.54
CA ASP A 5 -5.73 -12.31 4.63
C ASP A 5 -5.75 -11.52 5.95
N HIS A 6 -6.68 -11.83 6.84
CA HIS A 6 -6.96 -11.14 8.10
C HIS A 6 -5.90 -11.38 9.20
N LYS A 7 -4.82 -12.12 8.92
CA LYS A 7 -3.63 -12.17 9.78
C LYS A 7 -2.63 -11.10 9.37
N SER A 8 -2.45 -10.10 10.25
CA SER A 8 -1.26 -9.25 10.39
C SER A 8 -0.39 -9.21 9.14
N ASN A 9 -0.87 -8.53 8.09
CA ASN A 9 0.01 -8.20 6.99
C ASN A 9 0.83 -7.02 7.48
N ASN A 10 2.13 -7.19 7.68
CA ASN A 10 3.02 -6.04 7.77
C ASN A 10 3.35 -5.70 6.33
N ALA A 11 2.42 -5.01 5.66
CA ALA A 11 2.68 -4.47 4.34
C ALA A 11 3.80 -3.45 4.46
N THR A 12 5.05 -3.84 4.18
CA THR A 12 6.20 -2.95 4.21
C THR A 12 6.24 -2.19 2.88
N PHE A 13 6.15 -0.87 2.95
CA PHE A 13 6.33 -0.02 1.78
C PHE A 13 7.79 0.47 1.73
N ALA A 14 8.35 0.75 0.57
CA ALA A 14 9.69 1.35 0.43
C ALA A 14 9.62 2.43 -0.66
N TYR A 15 10.19 3.61 -0.41
CA TYR A 15 10.11 4.80 -1.30
C TYR A 15 11.51 5.36 -1.63
N LEU A 16 11.62 6.41 -2.46
CA LEU A 16 12.91 7.06 -2.79
C LEU A 16 12.91 8.60 -2.69
N PHE A 17 11.97 9.21 -1.97
CA PHE A 17 11.89 10.67 -1.83
C PHE A 17 11.30 11.09 -0.47
N TYR A 18 11.46 12.36 -0.08
CA TYR A 18 10.91 12.90 1.17
C TYR A 18 9.39 12.71 1.24
N CYS A 19 8.93 11.74 2.02
CA CYS A 19 7.52 11.49 2.27
C CYS A 19 7.08 12.15 3.58
N SER A 20 5.94 12.83 3.57
CA SER A 20 5.34 13.45 4.76
C SER A 20 4.23 12.61 5.37
N SER A 21 3.41 11.95 4.55
CA SER A 21 2.33 11.08 5.04
C SER A 21 1.96 10.00 4.04
N LEU A 22 1.45 8.89 4.57
CA LEU A 22 0.87 7.79 3.81
C LEU A 22 -0.49 7.44 4.42
N HIS A 23 -1.49 7.34 3.56
CA HIS A 23 -2.87 7.05 3.93
C HIS A 23 -3.38 5.84 3.14
N ILE A 24 -3.89 4.82 3.83
CA ILE A 24 -4.40 3.59 3.21
C ILE A 24 -5.75 3.23 3.81
N ALA A 25 -6.76 3.02 2.97
CA ALA A 25 -8.13 2.66 3.40
C ALA A 25 -8.75 3.62 4.44
N GLY A 26 -8.32 4.88 4.48
CA GLY A 26 -8.76 5.84 5.50
C GLY A 26 -7.95 5.83 6.80
N SER A 27 -6.88 5.02 6.88
CA SER A 27 -5.94 5.01 8.01
C SER A 27 -4.68 5.80 7.69
N ASP A 28 -4.27 6.66 8.62
CA ASP A 28 -2.98 7.35 8.60
C ASP A 28 -1.88 6.40 9.10
N LEU A 29 -0.80 6.28 8.33
CA LEU A 29 0.29 5.36 8.65
C LEU A 29 1.52 6.08 9.16
N ALA A 30 2.14 5.50 10.19
CA ALA A 30 3.44 5.93 10.68
C ALA A 30 4.51 5.57 9.66
N LEU A 31 5.27 6.57 9.23
CA LEU A 31 6.38 6.40 8.31
C LEU A 31 7.69 6.24 9.07
N HIS A 32 8.45 5.20 8.74
CA HIS A 32 9.77 4.91 9.26
C HIS A 32 10.80 5.15 8.17
N ARG A 33 11.73 6.09 8.38
CA ARG A 33 12.82 6.32 7.43
C ARG A 33 13.92 5.27 7.62
N ALA A 34 14.40 4.70 6.52
CA ALA A 34 15.54 3.78 6.57
C ALA A 34 16.85 4.51 6.93
N SER A 35 16.98 5.79 6.54
CA SER A 35 18.10 6.64 6.97
C SER A 35 17.70 8.12 7.01
N PRO A 36 18.38 8.96 7.82
CA PRO A 36 18.03 10.38 7.97
C PRO A 36 18.08 11.18 6.66
N ASN A 37 19.00 10.83 5.76
CA ASN A 37 19.21 11.48 4.46
C ASN A 37 18.70 10.63 3.29
N GLY A 38 18.07 9.49 3.57
CA GLY A 38 17.57 8.57 2.56
C GLY A 38 16.18 8.94 2.07
N GLY A 39 15.90 8.56 0.83
CA GLY A 39 14.57 8.64 0.25
C GLY A 39 13.65 7.48 0.64
N GLU A 40 14.13 6.50 1.41
CA GLU A 40 13.40 5.28 1.71
C GLU A 40 12.62 5.34 3.01
N TYR A 41 11.31 5.09 2.89
CA TYR A 41 10.36 5.09 3.98
C TYR A 41 9.60 3.79 3.97
N THR A 42 9.30 3.29 5.16
CA THR A 42 8.43 2.14 5.34
C THR A 42 7.27 2.47 6.25
N ALA A 43 6.20 1.70 6.11
CA ALA A 43 5.04 1.77 6.97
C ALA A 43 4.52 0.35 7.09
N GLU A 44 3.75 0.08 8.14
CA GLU A 44 3.02 -1.18 8.28
C GLU A 44 1.53 -0.90 8.23
N TRP A 45 0.79 -1.70 7.47
CA TRP A 45 -0.66 -1.62 7.38
C TRP A 45 -1.28 -2.99 7.34
N ASN A 46 -2.33 -3.19 8.13
CA ASN A 46 -3.08 -4.43 8.20
C ASN A 46 -4.57 -4.20 7.88
N THR A 47 -5.31 -5.30 7.73
CA THR A 47 -6.73 -5.27 7.35
C THR A 47 -7.69 -5.14 8.53
N THR A 48 -7.22 -4.73 9.72
CA THR A 48 -8.08 -4.64 10.90
C THR A 48 -9.22 -3.66 10.66
N GLY A 49 -10.45 -4.09 10.90
CA GLY A 49 -11.65 -3.29 10.68
C GLY A 49 -12.16 -3.29 9.24
N ILE A 50 -11.59 -4.10 8.34
CA ILE A 50 -12.07 -4.28 6.97
C ILE A 50 -12.90 -5.55 6.86
N GLU A 51 -14.15 -5.40 6.43
CA GLU A 51 -15.06 -6.52 6.22
C GLU A 51 -14.65 -7.37 5.00
N PRO A 52 -14.81 -8.71 5.08
CA PRO A 52 -14.62 -9.59 3.95
C PRO A 52 -15.42 -9.16 2.71
N THR A 53 -14.82 -9.33 1.54
CA THR A 53 -15.43 -8.93 0.28
C THR A 53 -16.49 -9.93 -0.13
N ARG A 54 -17.72 -9.44 -0.40
CA ARG A 54 -18.82 -10.28 -0.88
C ARG A 54 -18.47 -10.98 -2.20
N GLN A 55 -19.05 -12.15 -2.43
CA GLN A 55 -18.87 -12.91 -3.66
C GLN A 55 -19.10 -12.04 -4.91
N ALA A 56 -18.31 -12.31 -5.96
CA ALA A 56 -18.27 -11.58 -7.23
C ALA A 56 -17.95 -10.07 -7.17
N THR A 57 -17.70 -9.48 -5.99
CA THR A 57 -17.34 -8.06 -5.85
C THR A 57 -15.85 -7.85 -5.57
N ARG A 58 -15.36 -6.63 -5.77
CA ARG A 58 -13.99 -6.18 -5.44
C ARG A 58 -14.09 -4.87 -4.67
N GLN A 59 -13.17 -4.67 -3.75
CA GLN A 59 -13.05 -3.41 -3.02
C GLN A 59 -11.92 -2.56 -3.64
N GLN A 60 -12.10 -1.23 -3.56
CA GLN A 60 -11.09 -0.27 -3.99
C GLN A 60 -10.27 0.15 -2.78
N LEU A 61 -9.02 -0.28 -2.74
CA LEU A 61 -8.07 0.13 -1.72
C LEU A 61 -7.32 1.38 -2.21
N GLN A 62 -7.75 2.55 -1.74
CA GLN A 62 -7.06 3.80 -2.06
C GLN A 62 -5.80 3.93 -1.19
N VAL A 63 -4.68 4.19 -1.85
CA VAL A 63 -3.38 4.49 -1.24
C VAL A 63 -3.00 5.91 -1.67
N THR A 64 -2.80 6.80 -0.69
CA THR A 64 -2.47 8.21 -0.90
C THR A 64 -1.16 8.52 -0.23
N LEU A 65 -0.20 9.02 -1.02
CA LEU A 65 1.14 9.36 -0.58
C LEU A 65 1.34 10.86 -0.77
N GLN A 66 1.79 11.55 0.27
CA GLN A 66 2.05 12.98 0.22
C GLN A 66 3.53 13.26 0.45
N GLY A 67 4.07 14.20 -0.32
CA GLY A 67 5.42 14.71 -0.14
C GLY A 67 5.54 16.15 -0.65
N PRO A 68 6.74 16.75 -0.61
CA PRO A 68 6.98 18.13 -1.05
C PRO A 68 6.54 18.42 -2.48
N GLY A 69 6.55 17.39 -3.32
CA GLY A 69 6.12 17.46 -4.71
C GLY A 69 4.61 17.40 -4.94
N GLY A 70 3.83 17.05 -3.92
CA GLY A 70 2.37 16.94 -4.01
C GLY A 70 1.87 15.58 -3.55
N THR A 71 0.77 15.13 -4.15
CA THR A 71 0.05 13.93 -3.71
C THR A 71 -0.05 12.90 -4.82
N LEU A 72 0.51 11.72 -4.60
CA LEU A 72 0.29 10.54 -5.43
C LEU A 72 -0.91 9.76 -4.89
N ARG A 73 -1.88 9.45 -5.75
CA ARG A 73 -3.03 8.59 -5.44
C ARG A 73 -3.02 7.38 -6.34
N ARG A 74 -3.16 6.19 -5.75
CA ARG A 74 -3.40 4.95 -6.48
C ARG A 74 -4.57 4.20 -5.88
N VAL A 75 -5.23 3.41 -6.71
CA VAL A 75 -6.33 2.54 -6.32
C VAL A 75 -5.95 1.12 -6.67
N LEU A 76 -5.82 0.27 -5.65
CA LEU A 76 -5.60 -1.16 -5.82
C LEU A 76 -6.97 -1.86 -5.80
N GLN A 77 -7.16 -2.78 -6.74
CA GLN A 77 -8.34 -3.66 -6.73
C GLN A 77 -8.04 -4.86 -5.82
N SER A 78 -8.73 -4.92 -4.68
CA SER A 78 -8.49 -5.91 -3.64
C SER A 78 -9.70 -6.82 -3.40
N LYS A 79 -9.40 -8.01 -2.89
CA LYS A 79 -10.36 -8.86 -2.18
C LYS A 79 -9.82 -9.18 -0.79
N PHE A 80 -10.71 -9.06 0.18
CA PHE A 80 -10.47 -9.41 1.57
C PHE A 80 -11.23 -10.71 1.87
N TYR A 81 -10.54 -11.71 2.38
CA TYR A 81 -11.15 -12.99 2.74
C TYR A 81 -11.09 -13.22 4.24
N ASN A 82 -12.02 -14.04 4.74
CA ASN A 82 -11.87 -14.60 6.06
C ASN A 82 -10.68 -15.55 6.10
N ARG A 83 -10.07 -15.66 7.26
CA ARG A 83 -8.90 -16.51 7.51
C ARG A 83 -9.09 -17.96 7.06
N ASP A 84 -10.27 -18.52 7.29
CA ASP A 84 -10.54 -19.94 7.07
C ASP A 84 -11.15 -20.21 5.68
N GLU A 85 -11.14 -19.22 4.78
CA GLU A 85 -11.70 -19.34 3.45
C GLU A 85 -10.66 -19.88 2.45
N SER A 86 -10.90 -21.08 1.92
CA SER A 86 -10.02 -21.74 0.94
C SER A 86 -9.75 -20.92 -0.32
N HIS A 87 -10.64 -19.99 -0.68
CA HIS A 87 -10.43 -19.06 -1.79
C HIS A 87 -9.29 -18.05 -1.55
N ALA A 88 -8.87 -17.84 -0.30
CA ALA A 88 -7.70 -17.03 0.00
C ALA A 88 -6.40 -17.65 -0.55
N GLU A 89 -6.36 -18.97 -0.74
CA GLU A 89 -5.17 -19.69 -1.23
C GLU A 89 -4.98 -19.58 -2.75
N TRP A 90 -6.01 -19.19 -3.50
CA TRP A 90 -5.96 -19.15 -4.96
C TRP A 90 -5.46 -17.82 -5.53
N GLY A 91 -5.32 -16.79 -4.69
CA GLY A 91 -4.85 -15.48 -5.09
C GLY A 91 -3.42 -15.20 -4.63
N GLN A 92 -2.79 -14.18 -5.20
CA GLN A 92 -1.52 -13.67 -4.70
C GLN A 92 -1.81 -12.84 -3.44
N ARG A 93 -1.38 -13.34 -2.29
CA ARG A 93 -1.36 -12.58 -1.04
C ARG A 93 -0.44 -11.37 -1.23
N LEU A 94 -0.87 -10.17 -0.83
CA LEU A 94 0.03 -9.01 -0.75
C LEU A 94 0.59 -8.90 0.66
N GLU A 95 1.88 -9.19 0.75
CA GLU A 95 2.70 -9.02 1.94
C GLU A 95 3.53 -7.74 1.85
N THR A 96 3.89 -7.29 0.66
CA THR A 96 4.73 -6.10 0.46
C THR A 96 4.35 -5.37 -0.83
N LEU A 97 4.20 -4.05 -0.76
CA LEU A 97 4.06 -3.19 -1.93
C LEU A 97 5.18 -2.16 -1.93
N ILE A 98 6.08 -2.27 -2.91
CA ILE A 98 7.18 -1.32 -3.09
C ILE A 98 6.87 -0.46 -4.30
N TRP A 99 6.92 0.86 -4.09
CA TRP A 99 6.84 1.83 -5.17
C TRP A 99 8.16 2.57 -5.29
N LYS A 100 8.84 2.37 -6.42
CA LYS A 100 9.90 3.29 -6.81
C LYS A 100 9.22 4.47 -7.45
N CYS A 101 9.46 5.65 -6.89
CA CYS A 101 8.87 6.88 -7.37
C CYS A 101 9.95 7.82 -7.90
N ASN A 102 9.56 8.64 -8.88
CA ASN A 102 10.32 9.78 -9.35
C ASN A 102 9.51 11.05 -9.12
N VAL A 103 10.21 12.17 -8.96
CA VAL A 103 9.61 13.51 -8.81
C VAL A 103 10.12 14.36 -9.98
N ASP A 104 9.20 14.94 -10.75
CA ASP A 104 9.58 15.83 -11.86
C ASP A 104 9.95 17.25 -11.37
N ASN A 105 10.42 18.08 -12.29
CA ASN A 105 10.83 19.47 -12.00
C ASN A 105 9.68 20.37 -11.52
N THR A 106 8.43 19.94 -11.65
CA THR A 106 7.23 20.63 -11.16
C THR A 106 6.71 20.06 -9.85
N GLY A 107 7.39 19.05 -9.30
CA GLY A 107 7.04 18.36 -8.07
C GLY A 107 6.17 17.13 -8.28
N ASN A 108 5.65 16.83 -9.47
CA ASN A 108 4.73 15.71 -9.59
C ASN A 108 5.41 14.38 -9.26
N ILE A 109 4.78 13.62 -8.37
CA ILE A 109 5.24 12.31 -7.95
C ILE A 109 4.65 11.28 -8.91
N ALA A 110 5.50 10.48 -9.55
CA ALA A 110 5.12 9.38 -10.42
C ALA A 110 5.71 8.05 -9.92
N VAL A 111 4.92 6.98 -9.94
CA VAL A 111 5.43 5.61 -9.73
C VAL A 111 6.09 5.15 -11.03
N VAL A 112 7.39 4.84 -10.98
CA VAL A 112 8.18 4.35 -12.11
C VAL A 112 8.40 2.84 -12.09
N ASP A 113 8.22 2.21 -10.92
CA ASP A 113 8.26 0.75 -10.77
C ASP A 113 7.37 0.33 -9.60
N GLU A 114 6.66 -0.78 -9.75
CA GLU A 114 5.75 -1.35 -8.74
C GLU A 114 6.09 -2.83 -8.54
N ILE A 115 6.42 -3.19 -7.31
CA ILE A 115 6.72 -4.58 -6.94
C ILE A 115 5.72 -5.00 -5.85
N THR A 116 4.91 -5.99 -6.17
CA THR A 116 4.01 -6.65 -5.23
C THR A 116 4.55 -8.03 -4.90
N LYS A 117 4.83 -8.29 -3.62
CA LYS A 117 5.19 -9.63 -3.12
C LYS A 117 4.09 -10.15 -2.24
#